data_AF-A0A6G3WQ58-F1
#
_entry.id   AF-A0A6G3WQ58-F1
#
_cell.length_a   1.000
_cell.length_b   1.000
_cell.length_c   1.000
_cell.angle_alpha   90.00
_cell.angle_beta   90.00
_cell.angle_gamma   90.00
#
_symmetry.space_group_name_H-M   'P 1'
#
loop_
_entity.id
_entity.type
_entity.pdbx_description
1 polymer ?
#
loop_
_entity_poly.entity_id
_entity_poly.type
_entity_poly.pdbx_seq_one_letter_code
_entity_poly.pdbx_strand_id
1 'polypeptide(L)'
;WPGSLADAAAALPAERLLSLAARNDSALIWALIRHRTDAGDDVPRAVAETVREVAAAAPGSRLNLLLTDGETITATAWGDTLWYLTTPGRRTSVASEPYDDDPLWREVPDRTLLVATSTDVLLTPLKEPTA
;
A
#
# COMPACT_ATOMS: atom_id res chain seq x y z
N TRP A 1 -4.34 9.61 -16.70
CA TRP A 1 -3.48 8.86 -15.77
C TRP A 1 -2.27 8.13 -16.41
N PRO A 2 -2.18 7.70 -17.69
CA PRO A 2 -0.89 7.11 -18.12
C PRO A 2 0.25 8.16 -18.13
N GLY A 3 -0.03 9.40 -18.51
CA GLY A 3 0.98 10.47 -18.53
C GLY A 3 1.45 10.95 -17.16
N SER A 4 0.62 10.82 -16.11
CA SER A 4 0.98 11.31 -14.77
C SER A 4 2.05 10.46 -14.08
N LEU A 5 2.19 9.19 -14.46
CA LEU A 5 3.20 8.29 -13.91
C LEU A 5 4.30 7.94 -14.92
N ALA A 6 4.49 8.77 -15.95
CA ALA A 6 5.51 8.51 -16.96
C ALA A 6 6.92 8.47 -16.36
N ASP A 7 7.24 9.40 -15.46
CA ASP A 7 8.56 9.48 -14.81
C ASP A 7 8.80 8.29 -13.87
N ALA A 8 7.81 7.93 -13.04
CA ALA A 8 7.87 6.75 -12.18
C ALA A 8 8.03 5.46 -13.02
N ALA A 9 7.28 5.34 -14.12
CA ALA A 9 7.39 4.21 -15.03
C ALA A 9 8.76 4.14 -15.73
N ALA A 10 9.40 5.27 -15.99
CA ALA A 10 10.73 5.32 -16.62
C ALA A 10 11.84 4.76 -15.72
N ALA A 11 11.62 4.67 -14.40
CA ALA A 11 12.53 4.01 -13.48
C ALA A 11 12.51 2.46 -13.63
N LEU A 12 11.46 1.90 -14.23
CA LEU A 12 11.35 0.45 -14.42
C LEU A 12 12.11 -0.03 -15.67
N PRO A 13 12.80 -1.18 -15.60
CA PRO A 13 13.33 -1.83 -16.80
C PRO A 13 12.21 -2.11 -17.81
N ALA A 14 12.49 -1.96 -19.10
CA ALA A 14 11.51 -2.21 -20.16
C ALA A 14 10.92 -3.63 -20.09
N GLU A 15 11.72 -4.63 -19.69
CA GLU A 15 11.27 -6.00 -19.45
C GLU A 15 10.16 -6.05 -18.38
N ARG A 16 10.30 -5.31 -17.27
CA ARG A 16 9.29 -5.25 -16.22
C ARG A 16 7.98 -4.67 -16.76
N LEU A 17 8.05 -3.59 -17.54
CA LEU A 17 6.88 -2.97 -18.18
C LEU A 17 6.18 -3.92 -19.18
N LEU A 18 6.95 -4.68 -19.96
CA LEU A 18 6.40 -5.67 -20.90
C LEU A 18 5.80 -6.89 -20.19
N SER A 19 6.24 -7.18 -18.97
CA SER A 19 5.77 -8.31 -18.16
C SER A 19 4.56 -8.00 -17.26
N LEU A 20 4.00 -6.78 -17.33
CA LEU A 20 2.86 -6.39 -16.50
C LEU A 20 1.66 -7.32 -16.72
N ALA A 21 1.06 -7.79 -15.62
CA ALA A 21 -0.10 -8.68 -15.67
C ALA A 21 -1.35 -8.02 -16.27
N ALA A 22 -1.44 -6.69 -16.23
CA ALA A 22 -2.55 -5.93 -16.78
C ALA A 22 -2.11 -4.50 -17.16
N ARG A 23 -2.89 -3.85 -18.04
CA ARG A 23 -2.67 -2.45 -18.46
C ARG A 23 -3.47 -1.49 -17.59
N ASN A 24 -3.17 -1.46 -16.29
CA ASN A 24 -3.81 -0.57 -15.32
C ASN A 24 -2.82 -0.04 -14.29
N ASP A 25 -3.30 0.86 -13.43
CA ASP A 25 -2.55 1.52 -12.36
C ASP A 25 -2.10 0.59 -11.27
N SER A 26 -2.97 -0.32 -10.85
CA SER A 26 -2.65 -1.29 -9.82
C SER A 26 -1.46 -2.18 -10.24
N ALA A 27 -1.42 -2.61 -11.51
CA ALA A 27 -0.31 -3.39 -12.05
C ALA A 27 0.99 -2.58 -12.14
N LEU A 28 0.92 -1.30 -12.52
CA LEU A 28 2.10 -0.42 -12.55
C LEU A 28 2.63 -0.15 -11.13
N ILE A 29 1.75 0.19 -10.19
CA ILE A 29 2.08 0.41 -8.78
C ILE A 29 2.72 -0.85 -8.18
N TRP A 30 2.17 -2.02 -8.46
CA TRP A 30 2.78 -3.29 -8.07
C TRP A 30 4.19 -3.48 -8.63
N ALA A 31 4.41 -3.14 -9.91
CA ALA A 31 5.74 -3.23 -10.50
C ALA A 31 6.76 -2.27 -9.85
N LEU A 32 6.33 -1.06 -9.46
CA LEU A 32 7.17 -0.11 -8.71
C LEU A 32 7.57 -0.67 -7.33
N ILE A 33 6.60 -1.23 -6.59
CA ILE A 33 6.87 -1.87 -5.30
C ILE A 33 7.83 -3.06 -5.47
N ARG A 34 7.61 -3.89 -6.49
CA ARG A 34 8.50 -5.02 -6.80
C ARG A 34 9.90 -4.59 -7.16
N HIS A 35 10.04 -3.54 -7.96
CA HIS A 35 11.36 -3.00 -8.30
C HIS A 35 12.14 -2.52 -7.06
N ARG A 36 11.47 -1.82 -6.13
CA ARG A 36 12.08 -1.38 -4.87
C ARG A 36 12.47 -2.54 -3.96
N THR A 37 11.60 -3.54 -3.82
CA THR A 37 11.90 -4.73 -3.01
C THR A 37 13.03 -5.57 -3.61
N ASP A 38 13.08 -5.74 -4.93
CA ASP A 38 14.20 -6.40 -5.61
C ASP A 38 15.52 -5.62 -5.43
N ALA A 39 15.45 -4.30 -5.23
CA ALA A 39 16.60 -3.45 -4.93
C ALA A 39 17.01 -3.45 -3.44
N GLY A 40 16.28 -4.18 -2.58
CA GLY A 40 16.63 -4.41 -1.18
C GLY A 40 15.79 -3.66 -0.14
N ASP A 41 14.75 -2.91 -0.55
CA ASP A 41 13.80 -2.35 0.40
C ASP A 41 12.93 -3.45 1.03
N ASP A 42 12.58 -3.30 2.30
CA ASP A 42 11.49 -4.09 2.89
C ASP A 42 10.13 -3.68 2.30
N VAL A 43 9.13 -4.57 2.40
CA VAL A 43 7.79 -4.34 1.83
C VAL A 43 7.13 -3.07 2.39
N PRO A 44 7.13 -2.79 3.72
CA PRO A 44 6.59 -1.56 4.27
C PRO A 44 7.21 -0.29 3.68
N ARG A 45 8.53 -0.22 3.55
CA ARG A 45 9.24 0.91 2.93
C ARG A 45 8.90 1.02 1.45
N ALA A 46 8.97 -0.08 0.70
CA ALA A 46 8.68 -0.07 -0.72
C ALA A 46 7.25 0.42 -1.03
N VAL A 47 6.27 0.00 -0.23
CA VAL A 47 4.88 0.50 -0.31
C VAL A 47 4.81 1.97 0.05
N ALA A 48 5.39 2.39 1.17
CA ALA A 48 5.35 3.78 1.63
C ALA A 48 5.96 4.76 0.60
N GLU A 49 7.14 4.44 0.06
CA GLU A 49 7.80 5.29 -0.93
C GLU A 49 7.03 5.32 -2.25
N THR A 50 6.50 4.17 -2.70
CA THR A 50 5.68 4.13 -3.93
C THR A 50 4.41 4.97 -3.76
N VAL A 51 3.73 4.90 -2.62
CA VAL A 51 2.53 5.70 -2.36
C VAL A 51 2.85 7.19 -2.35
N ARG A 52 3.96 7.61 -1.71
CA ARG A 52 4.38 9.03 -1.73
C ARG A 52 4.73 9.52 -3.14
N GLU A 53 5.47 8.72 -3.90
CA GLU A 53 5.83 9.05 -5.29
C GLU A 53 4.60 9.20 -6.17
N VAL A 54 3.68 8.23 -6.12
CA VAL A 54 2.45 8.25 -6.92
C VAL A 54 1.53 9.39 -6.49
N ALA A 55 1.41 9.68 -5.20
CA ALA A 55 0.61 10.80 -4.70
C ALA A 55 1.18 12.16 -5.13
N ALA A 56 2.50 12.30 -5.20
CA ALA A 56 3.15 13.52 -5.71
C ALA A 56 2.94 13.68 -7.22
N ALA A 57 3.09 12.60 -7.99
CA ALA A 57 2.97 12.63 -9.44
C ALA A 57 1.51 12.70 -9.94
N ALA A 58 0.57 12.18 -9.17
CA ALA A 58 -0.86 12.21 -9.44
C ALA A 58 -1.66 12.63 -8.18
N PRO A 59 -1.69 13.93 -7.84
CA PRO A 59 -2.45 14.43 -6.71
C PRO A 59 -3.93 14.05 -6.77
N GLY A 60 -4.51 13.71 -5.64
CA GLY A 60 -5.90 13.23 -5.55
C GLY A 60 -6.10 11.74 -5.84
N SER A 61 -5.03 10.99 -6.10
CA SER A 61 -5.10 9.53 -6.19
C SER A 61 -5.54 8.91 -4.87
N ARG A 62 -6.37 7.86 -4.96
CA ARG A 62 -6.70 6.98 -3.84
C ARG A 62 -5.77 5.78 -3.90
N LEU A 63 -5.02 5.54 -2.83
CA LEU A 63 -3.90 4.60 -2.80
C LEU A 63 -4.05 3.63 -1.64
N ASN A 64 -5.23 3.03 -1.51
CA ASN A 64 -5.46 1.93 -0.57
C ASN A 64 -4.91 0.64 -1.16
N LEU A 65 -3.73 0.26 -0.68
CA LEU A 65 -3.04 -0.96 -1.06
C LEU A 65 -3.16 -1.96 0.08
N LEU A 66 -3.20 -3.25 -0.25
CA LEU A 66 -3.09 -4.34 0.71
C LEU A 66 -2.24 -5.45 0.09
N LEU A 67 -1.09 -5.69 0.70
CA LEU A 67 -0.13 -6.71 0.32
C LEU A 67 0.07 -7.67 1.50
N THR A 68 0.32 -8.94 1.20
CA THR A 68 0.72 -9.91 2.22
C THR A 68 1.62 -10.99 1.63
N ASP A 69 2.54 -11.48 2.45
CA ASP A 69 3.38 -12.65 2.19
C ASP A 69 2.87 -13.92 2.91
N GLY A 70 1.72 -13.81 3.59
CA GLY A 70 1.12 -14.86 4.40
C GLY A 70 1.42 -14.74 5.90
N GLU A 71 2.40 -13.95 6.31
CA GLU A 71 2.76 -13.70 7.71
C GLU A 71 2.52 -12.25 8.14
N THR A 72 2.81 -11.32 7.24
CA THR A 72 2.64 -9.87 7.44
C THR A 72 1.65 -9.31 6.44
N ILE A 73 0.78 -8.42 6.91
CA ILE A 73 -0.07 -7.56 6.07
C ILE A 73 0.55 -6.16 6.06
N THR A 74 0.85 -5.65 4.88
CA THR A 74 1.24 -4.25 4.67
C THR A 74 0.12 -3.57 3.89
N ALA A 75 -0.46 -2.51 4.45
CA ALA A 75 -1.57 -1.81 3.84
C ALA A 75 -1.46 -0.30 4.00
N THR A 76 -2.18 0.46 3.18
CA THR A 76 -2.25 1.92 3.27
C THR A 76 -3.69 2.39 3.32
N ALA A 77 -3.96 3.35 4.20
CA ALA A 77 -5.14 4.21 4.13
C ALA A 77 -4.70 5.52 3.45
N TRP A 78 -5.22 5.81 2.26
CA TRP A 78 -4.89 7.01 1.48
C TRP A 78 -6.05 7.40 0.58
N GLY A 79 -6.86 8.34 1.04
CA GLY A 79 -7.99 8.88 0.28
C GLY A 79 -9.20 7.94 0.17
N ASP A 80 -9.19 6.80 0.87
CA ASP A 80 -10.32 5.89 1.04
C ASP A 80 -10.21 5.15 2.38
N THR A 81 -11.28 4.47 2.79
CA THR A 81 -11.37 3.81 4.11
C THR A 81 -10.57 2.51 4.19
N LEU A 82 -9.96 2.27 5.35
CA LEU A 82 -9.30 1.02 5.70
C LEU A 82 -9.55 0.75 7.19
N TRP A 83 -9.87 -0.50 7.51
CA TRP A 83 -10.19 -0.95 8.84
C TRP A 83 -9.34 -2.15 9.21
N TYR A 84 -9.06 -2.30 10.50
CA TYR A 84 -8.41 -3.48 11.04
C TYR A 84 -9.14 -4.00 12.28
N LEU A 85 -9.03 -5.30 12.48
CA LEU A 85 -9.46 -6.01 13.68
C LEU A 85 -8.29 -6.89 14.10
N THR A 86 -7.89 -6.78 15.37
CA THR A 86 -6.83 -7.63 15.93
C THR A 86 -7.25 -8.23 17.26
N THR A 87 -7.02 -9.53 17.39
CA THR A 87 -6.98 -10.25 18.66
C THR A 87 -5.59 -10.90 18.71
N PRO A 88 -4.62 -10.31 19.43
CA PRO A 88 -3.24 -10.76 19.44
C PRO A 88 -3.10 -12.26 19.69
N GLY A 89 -2.34 -12.94 18.82
CA GLY A 89 -2.09 -14.38 18.87
C GLY A 89 -3.24 -15.26 18.37
N ARG A 90 -4.35 -14.67 17.89
CA ARG A 90 -5.53 -15.42 17.43
C ARG A 90 -5.95 -15.08 16.00
N ARG A 91 -6.13 -13.78 15.70
CA ARG A 91 -6.65 -13.32 14.41
C ARG A 91 -6.28 -11.87 14.20
N THR A 92 -5.80 -11.57 12.99
CA THR A 92 -5.73 -10.21 12.48
C THR A 92 -6.48 -10.16 11.15
N SER A 93 -7.25 -9.10 10.94
CA SER A 93 -8.00 -8.86 9.71
C SER A 93 -7.83 -7.41 9.32
N VAL A 94 -7.65 -7.16 8.03
CA VAL A 94 -7.57 -5.83 7.43
C VAL A 94 -8.50 -5.83 6.23
N ALA A 95 -9.38 -4.85 6.14
CA ALA A 95 -10.40 -4.77 5.10
C ALA A 95 -10.75 -3.30 4.81
N SER A 96 -11.36 -3.04 3.66
CA SER A 96 -11.85 -1.69 3.34
C SER A 96 -12.96 -1.22 4.28
N GLU A 97 -13.78 -2.14 4.77
CA GLU A 97 -14.85 -1.89 5.72
C GLU A 97 -15.06 -3.12 6.64
N PRO A 98 -15.63 -2.95 7.84
CA PRO A 98 -16.03 -4.07 8.69
C PRO A 98 -17.02 -4.99 7.96
N TYR A 99 -16.73 -6.29 7.91
CA TYR A 99 -17.62 -7.28 7.28
C TYR A 99 -18.54 -8.00 8.29
N ASP A 100 -18.40 -7.69 9.57
CA ASP A 100 -19.26 -8.14 10.67
C ASP A 100 -19.39 -7.02 11.72
N ASP A 101 -20.28 -7.21 12.69
CA ASP A 101 -20.55 -6.23 13.74
C ASP A 101 -19.57 -6.35 14.94
N ASP A 102 -18.38 -6.94 14.75
CA ASP A 102 -17.43 -7.12 15.86
C ASP A 102 -16.97 -5.75 16.39
N PRO A 103 -17.17 -5.45 17.68
CA PRO A 103 -16.85 -4.13 18.24
C PRO A 103 -15.34 -3.85 18.30
N LEU A 104 -14.49 -4.84 17.99
CA LEU A 104 -13.03 -4.67 17.93
C LEU A 104 -12.55 -4.05 16.62
N TRP A 105 -13.40 -3.86 15.63
CA TRP A 105 -13.04 -3.12 14.42
C TRP A 105 -12.58 -1.70 14.75
N ARG A 106 -11.49 -1.29 14.12
CA ARG A 106 -10.87 0.02 14.26
C ARG A 106 -10.61 0.59 12.87
N GLU A 107 -11.02 1.83 12.64
CA GLU A 107 -10.66 2.55 11.43
C GLU A 107 -9.18 2.96 11.49
N VAL A 108 -8.48 2.81 10.36
CA VAL A 108 -7.11 3.30 10.19
C VAL A 108 -7.19 4.79 9.81
N PRO A 109 -6.46 5.69 10.50
CA PRO A 109 -6.42 7.09 10.12
C PRO A 109 -5.95 7.26 8.67
N ASP A 110 -6.51 8.23 7.94
CA ASP A 110 -6.06 8.54 6.58
C ASP A 110 -4.55 8.88 6.54
N ARG A 111 -3.92 8.68 5.37
CA ARG A 111 -2.48 8.82 5.11
C ARG A 111 -1.61 8.02 6.09
N THR A 112 -1.97 6.77 6.33
CA THR A 112 -1.28 5.88 7.28
C THR A 112 -0.88 4.58 6.62
N LEU A 113 0.36 4.15 6.88
CA LEU A 113 0.83 2.80 6.62
C LEU A 113 0.48 1.91 7.80
N LEU A 114 -0.20 0.80 7.54
CA LEU A 114 -0.46 -0.27 8.48
C LEU A 114 0.47 -1.44 8.19
N VAL A 115 1.17 -1.92 9.22
CA VAL A 115 1.91 -3.18 9.19
C VAL A 115 1.35 -4.05 10.30
N ALA A 116 0.82 -5.23 9.95
CA ALA A 116 0.16 -6.11 10.88
C ALA A 116 0.71 -7.54 10.78
N THR A 117 0.89 -8.17 11.93
CA THR A 117 1.23 -9.59 12.08
C THR A 117 0.09 -10.31 12.81
N SER A 118 0.29 -11.57 13.17
CA SER A 118 -0.64 -12.32 14.03
C SER A 118 -0.72 -11.78 15.47
N THR A 119 0.26 -10.99 15.92
CA THR A 119 0.34 -10.49 17.31
C THR A 119 0.23 -8.98 17.42
N ASP A 120 0.65 -8.23 16.41
CA ASP A 120 0.83 -6.78 16.52
C ASP A 120 0.27 -6.04 15.31
N VAL A 121 -0.11 -4.78 15.53
CA VAL A 121 -0.48 -3.83 14.47
C VAL A 121 0.27 -2.53 14.73
N LEU A 122 1.07 -2.11 13.76
CA LEU A 122 1.80 -0.84 13.78
C LEU A 122 1.20 0.10 12.74
N LEU A 123 0.84 1.30 13.19
CA LEU A 123 0.33 2.38 12.36
C LEU A 123 1.39 3.49 12.26
N THR A 124 1.83 3.78 11.04
CA THR A 124 2.86 4.80 10.77
C THR A 124 2.29 5.88 9.85
N PRO A 125 2.13 7.13 10.31
CA PRO A 125 1.71 8.22 9.45
C PRO A 125 2.67 8.43 8.27
N LEU A 126 2.12 8.44 7.06
CA LEU A 126 2.84 8.82 5.85
C LEU A 126 2.74 10.34 5.74
N LYS A 127 3.77 11.04 6.22
CA LYS A 127 3.88 12.50 6.03
C LYS A 127 3.63 12.81 4.55
N GLU A 128 2.75 13.76 4.27
CA GLU A 128 2.58 14.25 2.90
C GLU A 128 3.93 14.75 2.37
N PRO A 129 4.25 14.52 1.09
CA PRO A 129 5.33 15.25 0.44
C PRO A 129 5.09 16.74 0.65
N THR A 130 6.10 17.45 1.16
CA THR A 130 6.01 18.91 1.26
C THR A 130 5.85 19.46 -0.14
N ALA A 131 4.77 20.22 -0.36
CA ALA A 131 4.44 20.85 -1.65
C ALA A 131 5.53 21.82 -2.13
#